data_AF-A0A914EQ66-F1
#
_entry.id   AF-A0A914EQ66-F1
#
_cell.length_a   1.000
_cell.length_b   1.000
_cell.length_c   1.000
_cell.angle_alpha   90.00
_cell.angle_beta   90.00
_cell.angle_gamma   90.00
#
_symmetry.space_group_name_H-M   'P 1'
#
loop_
_entity.id
_entity.type
_entity.pdbx_description
1 polymer ?
#
loop_
_entity_poly.entity_id
_entity_poly.type
_entity_poly.pdbx_seq_one_letter_code
_entity_poly.pdbx_strand_id
1 'polypeptide(L)'
;MEVLDFSHNKIDHIGRDALKNVSAKSVILSHNIIKSIKEYAFDGSRFISLYLNDNKQLSSISPLAFVNILEIKQLNLSNTEISVLPEQGLKNVKHIILRNVPNLKRLPSVLAFNNLNKAEFTYPYHCCFFKYVSREFAKGQSSQYDENYKEIQQRVCQRTEGDINFGRIRKKRNSAKTTTPFSSGFGWLDIDSWLDNKDMPVDGSDESDEEQAYTDLEVGQTEVISKFQECKSSAVDEFYMNISCSPQPDNLNPCEDIVGYTFLRPVIHVMWVMAIVGNIFVWGIIASVWTRRMRLHYFFMFNLAAGDFLTGCYLALLGIKDYSTRDEYYNYAVEWQTGWGCTIAGFISVFASQLSIMSMLIIAGEVYYNSKYGFYGKRMTPKLGYILMSIGYSYALLMATLPLFGVSSYQKTSVCLPLAITSGVDR
;
A
#
# COMPACT_ATOMS: atom_id res chain seq x y z
N MET A 1 -33.58 8.43 20.29
CA MET A 1 -33.23 7.01 20.50
C MET A 1 -31.71 6.90 20.43
N GLU A 2 -31.05 6.28 21.39
CA GLU A 2 -29.58 6.25 21.38
C GLU A 2 -29.07 5.14 20.46
N VAL A 3 -29.58 3.91 20.54
CA VAL A 3 -29.15 2.80 19.69
C VAL A 3 -30.38 2.09 19.12
N LEU A 4 -30.33 1.75 17.84
CA LEU A 4 -31.29 0.90 17.15
C LEU A 4 -30.60 -0.41 16.78
N ASP A 5 -30.89 -1.46 17.55
CA ASP A 5 -30.21 -2.75 17.44
C ASP A 5 -31.12 -3.82 16.81
N PHE A 6 -30.74 -4.26 15.61
CA PHE A 6 -31.33 -5.36 14.86
C PHE A 6 -30.31 -6.49 14.65
N SER A 7 -29.24 -6.54 15.44
CA SER A 7 -28.25 -7.59 15.34
C SER A 7 -28.83 -8.98 15.65
N HIS A 8 -28.17 -10.03 15.15
CA HIS A 8 -28.54 -11.43 15.43
C HIS A 8 -29.97 -11.81 15.02
N ASN A 9 -30.52 -11.15 14.01
CA ASN A 9 -31.80 -11.49 13.42
C ASN A 9 -31.62 -12.29 12.12
N LYS A 10 -32.73 -12.51 11.39
CA LYS A 10 -32.75 -13.23 10.11
C LYS A 10 -33.06 -12.30 8.94
N ILE A 11 -32.62 -11.04 9.02
CA ILE A 11 -32.85 -10.07 7.95
C ILE A 11 -32.03 -10.50 6.73
N ASP A 12 -32.68 -10.71 5.60
CA ASP A 12 -32.10 -11.21 4.36
C ASP A 12 -31.95 -10.14 3.27
N HIS A 13 -32.72 -9.06 3.33
CA HIS A 13 -32.60 -7.94 2.41
C HIS A 13 -32.97 -6.61 3.09
N ILE A 14 -32.33 -5.53 2.66
CA ILE A 14 -32.74 -4.17 3.00
C ILE A 14 -33.34 -3.55 1.74
N GLY A 15 -34.66 -3.40 1.75
CA GLY A 15 -35.43 -2.83 0.64
C GLY A 15 -35.21 -1.32 0.47
N ARG A 16 -35.76 -0.79 -0.61
CA ARG A 16 -35.81 0.66 -0.85
C ARG A 16 -36.58 1.33 0.28
N ASP A 17 -36.08 2.45 0.80
CA ASP A 17 -36.71 3.23 1.88
C ASP A 17 -36.97 2.44 3.18
N ALA A 18 -36.36 1.27 3.37
CA ALA A 18 -36.68 0.38 4.50
C ALA A 18 -36.40 1.01 5.87
N LEU A 19 -35.35 1.84 5.96
CA LEU A 19 -34.97 2.59 7.14
C LEU A 19 -34.99 4.10 6.83
N LYS A 20 -36.09 4.57 6.23
CA LYS A 20 -36.28 5.99 5.91
C LYS A 20 -36.52 6.85 7.17
N ASN A 21 -35.93 8.03 7.21
CA ASN A 21 -36.11 9.04 8.27
C ASN A 21 -35.82 8.53 9.70
N VAL A 22 -34.93 7.55 9.85
CA VAL A 22 -34.57 7.00 11.15
C VAL A 22 -33.61 7.94 11.86
N SER A 23 -33.90 8.26 13.13
CA SER A 23 -33.07 9.12 13.98
C SER A 23 -32.53 8.33 15.18
N ALA A 24 -31.24 7.99 15.14
CA ALA A 24 -30.56 7.20 16.17
C ALA A 24 -29.06 7.53 16.21
N LYS A 25 -28.35 7.34 17.33
CA LYS A 25 -26.88 7.51 17.35
C LYS A 25 -26.19 6.40 16.55
N SER A 26 -26.66 5.16 16.75
CA SER A 26 -26.10 3.97 16.11
C SER A 26 -27.19 3.03 15.60
N VAL A 27 -27.01 2.49 14.39
CA VAL A 27 -27.84 1.43 13.81
C VAL A 27 -26.98 0.18 13.66
N ILE A 28 -27.40 -0.90 14.32
CA ILE A 28 -26.67 -2.17 14.35
C ILE A 28 -27.49 -3.21 13.59
N LEU A 29 -26.95 -3.69 12.47
CA LEU A 29 -27.53 -4.73 11.60
C LEU A 29 -26.57 -5.93 11.48
N SER A 30 -25.64 -6.05 12.43
CA SER A 30 -24.59 -7.07 12.44
C SER A 30 -25.15 -8.48 12.64
N HIS A 31 -24.42 -9.50 12.19
CA HIS A 31 -24.82 -10.91 12.39
C HIS A 31 -26.23 -11.26 11.86
N ASN A 32 -26.61 -10.72 10.70
CA ASN A 32 -27.81 -11.11 9.97
C ASN A 32 -27.44 -11.98 8.75
N ILE A 33 -28.42 -12.23 7.86
CA ILE A 33 -28.23 -12.97 6.60
C ILE A 33 -28.44 -12.07 5.39
N ILE A 34 -28.10 -10.78 5.52
CA ILE A 34 -28.39 -9.77 4.50
C ILE A 34 -27.61 -10.13 3.23
N LYS A 35 -28.31 -10.22 2.10
CA LYS A 35 -27.74 -10.51 0.78
C LYS A 35 -27.50 -9.26 -0.05
N SER A 36 -28.43 -8.30 0.06
CA SER A 36 -28.39 -7.07 -0.73
C SER A 36 -29.02 -5.87 -0.03
N ILE A 37 -28.50 -4.68 -0.35
CA ILE A 37 -29.04 -3.39 0.08
C ILE A 37 -29.44 -2.58 -1.16
N LYS A 38 -30.73 -2.19 -1.24
CA LYS A 38 -31.29 -1.44 -2.37
C LYS A 38 -30.99 0.06 -2.29
N GLU A 39 -31.22 0.78 -3.39
CA GLU A 39 -31.08 2.25 -3.43
C GLU A 39 -31.95 2.93 -2.37
N TYR A 40 -31.49 4.06 -1.84
CA TYR A 40 -32.23 4.89 -0.87
C TYR A 40 -32.71 4.13 0.38
N ALA A 41 -32.03 3.03 0.74
CA ALA A 41 -32.40 2.21 1.90
C ALA A 41 -32.48 3.00 3.22
N PHE A 42 -31.67 4.05 3.35
CA PHE A 42 -31.55 4.88 4.56
C PHE A 42 -31.92 6.35 4.32
N ASP A 43 -32.74 6.65 3.32
CA ASP A 43 -33.05 8.01 2.89
C ASP A 43 -33.55 8.91 4.04
N GLY A 44 -33.01 10.13 4.13
CA GLY A 44 -33.36 11.11 5.16
C GLY A 44 -32.98 10.74 6.60
N SER A 45 -32.22 9.66 6.81
CA SER A 45 -31.83 9.21 8.15
C SER A 45 -30.72 10.04 8.79
N ARG A 46 -30.78 10.12 10.12
CA ARG A 46 -29.86 10.84 11.00
C ARG A 46 -29.24 9.88 11.99
N PHE A 47 -28.22 9.15 11.53
CA PHE A 47 -27.39 8.32 12.41
C PHE A 47 -25.91 8.52 12.18
N ILE A 48 -25.13 8.30 13.26
CA ILE A 48 -23.69 8.53 13.29
C ILE A 48 -22.92 7.25 12.93
N SER A 49 -23.37 6.08 13.40
CA SER A 49 -22.69 4.81 13.18
C SER A 49 -23.62 3.78 12.55
N LEU A 50 -23.14 3.12 11.49
CA LEU A 50 -23.82 2.01 10.83
C LEU A 50 -22.94 0.76 10.85
N TYR A 51 -23.46 -0.30 11.46
CA TYR A 51 -22.79 -1.59 11.56
C TYR A 51 -23.54 -2.63 10.72
N LEU A 52 -22.90 -3.09 9.64
CA LEU A 52 -23.37 -4.13 8.73
C LEU A 52 -22.44 -5.34 8.72
N ASN A 53 -21.51 -5.41 9.68
CA ASN A 53 -20.52 -6.47 9.78
C ASN A 53 -21.13 -7.86 10.04
N ASP A 54 -20.37 -8.89 9.70
CA ASP A 54 -20.75 -10.29 9.91
C ASP A 54 -22.01 -10.74 9.13
N ASN A 55 -22.34 -10.02 8.06
CA ASN A 55 -23.30 -10.44 7.05
C ASN A 55 -22.59 -11.15 5.90
N LYS A 56 -22.25 -12.42 6.11
CA LYS A 56 -21.42 -13.22 5.16
C LYS A 56 -22.02 -13.41 3.77
N GLN A 57 -23.32 -13.15 3.59
CA GLN A 57 -23.97 -13.26 2.28
C GLN A 57 -24.13 -11.91 1.56
N LEU A 58 -23.72 -10.81 2.21
CA LEU A 58 -23.87 -9.46 1.65
C LEU A 58 -22.85 -9.28 0.53
N SER A 59 -23.32 -9.34 -0.71
CA SER A 59 -22.49 -9.25 -1.91
C SER A 59 -22.80 -8.01 -2.75
N SER A 60 -24.02 -7.48 -2.68
CA SER A 60 -24.48 -6.38 -3.52
C SER A 60 -25.02 -5.21 -2.70
N ILE A 61 -24.39 -4.05 -2.83
CA ILE A 61 -24.87 -2.77 -2.29
C ILE A 61 -25.13 -1.85 -3.49
N SER A 62 -26.35 -1.32 -3.58
CA SER A 62 -26.69 -0.36 -4.64
C SER A 62 -25.79 0.89 -4.55
N PRO A 63 -25.32 1.46 -5.68
CA PRO A 63 -24.50 2.68 -5.68
C PRO A 63 -25.15 3.88 -4.97
N LEU A 64 -26.48 3.87 -4.85
CA LEU A 64 -27.29 4.92 -4.22
C LEU A 64 -27.81 4.52 -2.82
N ALA A 65 -27.33 3.42 -2.24
CA ALA A 65 -27.84 2.90 -0.97
C ALA A 65 -27.63 3.86 0.21
N PHE A 66 -26.52 4.59 0.22
CA PHE A 66 -26.12 5.50 1.32
C PHE A 66 -26.34 6.98 1.01
N VAL A 67 -27.12 7.29 -0.02
CA VAL A 67 -27.45 8.67 -0.37
C VAL A 67 -28.39 9.27 0.70
N ASN A 68 -28.28 10.58 0.93
CA ASN A 68 -29.10 11.35 1.88
C ASN A 68 -29.00 10.95 3.36
N ILE A 69 -27.93 10.25 3.77
CA ILE A 69 -27.64 10.06 5.19
C ILE A 69 -26.94 11.31 5.74
N LEU A 70 -27.55 11.97 6.72
CA LEU A 70 -27.14 13.32 7.12
C LEU A 70 -25.90 13.35 8.04
N GLU A 71 -25.76 12.38 8.95
CA GLU A 71 -24.77 12.44 10.05
C GLU A 71 -23.78 11.28 10.11
N ILE A 72 -23.72 10.43 9.08
CA ILE A 72 -22.89 9.22 9.11
C ILE A 72 -21.41 9.56 9.26
N LYS A 73 -20.77 9.03 10.31
CA LYS A 73 -19.34 9.17 10.59
C LYS A 73 -18.62 7.82 10.60
N GLN A 74 -19.29 6.74 10.97
CA GLN A 74 -18.69 5.41 11.05
C GLN A 74 -19.48 4.38 10.24
N LEU A 75 -18.78 3.64 9.39
CA LEU A 75 -19.34 2.57 8.58
C LEU A 75 -18.50 1.30 8.75
N ASN A 76 -19.14 0.22 9.21
CA ASN A 76 -18.51 -1.09 9.32
C ASN A 76 -19.17 -2.10 8.40
N LEU A 77 -18.41 -2.62 7.44
CA LEU A 77 -18.80 -3.63 6.45
C LEU A 77 -17.90 -4.87 6.53
N SER A 78 -17.24 -5.08 7.66
CA SER A 78 -16.30 -6.21 7.85
C SER A 78 -17.00 -7.57 7.79
N ASN A 79 -16.28 -8.62 7.39
CA ASN A 79 -16.81 -9.98 7.25
C ASN A 79 -18.04 -10.05 6.32
N THR A 80 -17.94 -9.39 5.17
CA THR A 80 -18.93 -9.40 4.08
C THR A 80 -18.27 -9.82 2.77
N GLU A 81 -19.09 -10.18 1.78
CA GLU A 81 -18.62 -10.65 0.47
C GLU A 81 -18.77 -9.58 -0.62
N ILE A 82 -18.85 -8.30 -0.22
CA ILE A 82 -19.03 -7.18 -1.16
C ILE A 82 -17.84 -7.09 -2.11
N SER A 83 -18.13 -6.87 -3.38
CA SER A 83 -17.12 -6.72 -4.42
C SER A 83 -16.83 -5.26 -4.77
N VAL A 84 -17.77 -4.36 -4.48
CA VAL A 84 -17.71 -2.94 -4.84
C VAL A 84 -18.33 -2.11 -3.72
N LEU A 85 -17.70 -0.97 -3.40
CA LEU A 85 -18.28 0.04 -2.52
C LEU A 85 -19.13 1.02 -3.34
N PRO A 86 -20.22 1.57 -2.77
CA PRO A 86 -21.04 2.56 -3.45
C PRO A 86 -20.26 3.85 -3.74
N GLU A 87 -20.47 4.41 -4.92
CA GLU A 87 -19.79 5.64 -5.37
C GLU A 87 -20.30 6.90 -4.67
N GLN A 88 -21.55 6.87 -4.16
CA GLN A 88 -22.20 8.01 -3.53
C GLN A 88 -22.59 7.72 -2.07
N GLY A 89 -22.68 8.78 -1.26
CA GLY A 89 -23.09 8.68 0.14
C GLY A 89 -21.95 8.45 1.15
N LEU A 90 -20.69 8.37 0.70
CA LEU A 90 -19.51 8.17 1.57
C LEU A 90 -18.82 9.49 2.00
N LYS A 91 -19.29 10.64 1.50
CA LYS A 91 -18.69 11.97 1.71
C LYS A 91 -18.46 12.33 3.19
N ASN A 92 -19.38 11.95 4.08
CA ASN A 92 -19.36 12.33 5.49
C ASN A 92 -18.67 11.29 6.39
N VAL A 93 -18.34 10.11 5.86
CA VAL A 93 -17.73 9.02 6.62
C VAL A 93 -16.33 9.42 7.09
N LYS A 94 -16.10 9.32 8.41
CA LYS A 94 -14.82 9.60 9.08
C LYS A 94 -14.03 8.34 9.39
N HIS A 95 -14.71 7.23 9.63
CA HIS A 95 -14.12 5.95 9.97
C HIS A 95 -14.79 4.83 9.16
N ILE A 96 -14.01 4.17 8.29
CA ILE A 96 -14.48 3.02 7.51
C ILE A 96 -13.73 1.76 7.93
N ILE A 97 -14.48 0.68 8.14
CA ILE A 97 -13.94 -0.61 8.58
C ILE A 97 -14.38 -1.70 7.59
N LEU A 98 -13.40 -2.28 6.90
CA LEU A 98 -13.53 -3.27 5.82
C LEU A 98 -12.52 -4.40 6.07
N ARG A 99 -12.59 -5.01 7.26
CA ARG A 99 -11.76 -6.17 7.61
C ARG A 99 -12.37 -7.44 7.03
N ASN A 100 -11.53 -8.31 6.48
CA ASN A 100 -11.92 -9.60 5.90
C ASN A 100 -13.08 -9.47 4.88
N VAL A 101 -12.83 -8.67 3.84
CA VAL A 101 -13.70 -8.46 2.68
C VAL A 101 -12.93 -8.89 1.43
N PRO A 102 -12.85 -10.20 1.15
CA PRO A 102 -11.90 -10.75 0.17
C PRO A 102 -12.22 -10.34 -1.28
N ASN A 103 -13.51 -10.14 -1.61
CA ASN A 103 -13.94 -9.82 -2.97
C ASN A 103 -13.78 -8.34 -3.34
N LEU A 104 -13.53 -7.46 -2.37
CA LEU A 104 -13.33 -6.04 -2.62
C LEU A 104 -11.90 -5.83 -3.15
N LYS A 105 -11.76 -5.94 -4.47
CA LYS A 105 -10.45 -5.86 -5.15
C LYS A 105 -10.05 -4.45 -5.54
N ARG A 106 -11.02 -3.55 -5.72
CA ARG A 106 -10.81 -2.17 -6.13
C ARG A 106 -11.65 -1.25 -5.26
N LEU A 107 -11.09 -0.11 -4.92
CA LEU A 107 -11.81 0.96 -4.25
C LEU A 107 -12.41 1.92 -5.29
N PRO A 108 -13.52 2.60 -4.95
CA PRO A 108 -13.93 3.80 -5.69
C PRO A 108 -12.86 4.87 -5.52
N SER A 109 -12.96 5.94 -6.31
CA SER A 109 -12.00 7.05 -6.19
C SER A 109 -11.93 7.56 -4.75
N VAL A 110 -10.72 7.80 -4.27
CA VAL A 110 -10.47 8.34 -2.93
C VAL A 110 -11.21 9.65 -2.68
N LEU A 111 -11.53 10.39 -3.75
CA LEU A 111 -12.30 11.63 -3.72
C LEU A 111 -13.77 11.45 -3.31
N ALA A 112 -14.28 10.21 -3.26
CA ALA A 112 -15.56 9.89 -2.63
C ALA A 112 -15.51 10.10 -1.10
N PHE A 113 -14.31 10.09 -0.50
CA PHE A 113 -14.05 10.17 0.94
C PHE A 113 -13.54 11.55 1.38
N ASN A 114 -14.44 12.54 1.45
CA ASN A 114 -14.07 13.93 1.75
C ASN A 114 -13.71 14.21 3.24
N ASN A 115 -14.23 13.40 4.17
CA ASN A 115 -14.04 13.62 5.63
C ASN A 115 -13.36 12.45 6.35
N LEU A 116 -12.71 11.55 5.60
CA LEU A 116 -12.15 10.32 6.16
C LEU A 116 -10.90 10.62 7.00
N ASN A 117 -10.85 10.06 8.20
CA ASN A 117 -9.72 10.19 9.14
C ASN A 117 -9.05 8.85 9.42
N LYS A 118 -9.84 7.77 9.43
CA LYS A 118 -9.36 6.43 9.75
C LYS A 118 -9.97 5.41 8.79
N ALA A 119 -9.13 4.52 8.26
CA ALA A 119 -9.55 3.49 7.34
C ALA A 119 -8.88 2.16 7.68
N GLU A 120 -9.68 1.10 7.77
CA GLU A 120 -9.18 -0.25 8.03
C GLU A 120 -9.64 -1.15 6.89
N PHE A 121 -8.70 -1.72 6.14
CA PHE A 121 -8.95 -2.54 4.97
C PHE A 121 -8.43 -3.97 5.15
N THR A 122 -8.79 -4.83 4.21
CA THR A 122 -8.29 -6.21 4.13
C THR A 122 -6.90 -6.27 3.48
N TYR A 123 -6.64 -5.44 2.48
CA TYR A 123 -5.39 -5.46 1.69
C TYR A 123 -4.55 -4.20 1.97
N PRO A 124 -3.21 -4.31 2.13
CA PRO A 124 -2.33 -3.16 2.33
C PRO A 124 -2.34 -2.15 1.18
N TYR A 125 -2.54 -2.63 -0.06
CA TYR A 125 -2.58 -1.81 -1.27
C TYR A 125 -3.71 -0.78 -1.28
N HIS A 126 -4.81 -1.04 -0.56
CA HIS A 126 -5.88 -0.07 -0.41
C HIS A 126 -5.42 1.22 0.29
N CYS A 127 -4.40 1.14 1.16
CA CYS A 127 -3.80 2.32 1.77
C CYS A 127 -2.90 3.12 0.80
N CYS A 128 -2.37 2.48 -0.24
CA CYS A 128 -1.53 3.16 -1.24
C CYS A 128 -2.32 4.22 -2.04
N PHE A 129 -3.63 4.04 -2.24
CA PHE A 129 -4.46 5.00 -2.97
C PHE A 129 -4.43 6.40 -2.34
N PHE A 130 -4.45 6.48 -1.01
CA PHE A 130 -4.38 7.76 -0.29
C PHE A 130 -3.02 8.46 -0.40
N LYS A 131 -1.96 7.73 -0.78
CA LYS A 131 -0.61 8.28 -0.94
C LYS A 131 -0.39 8.93 -2.32
N TYR A 132 -1.19 8.60 -3.33
CA TYR A 132 -0.93 9.00 -4.72
C TYR A 132 -2.11 9.72 -5.39
N VAL A 133 -2.93 10.44 -4.61
CA VAL A 133 -4.18 11.08 -5.06
C VAL A 133 -3.97 12.04 -6.24
N SER A 134 -2.93 12.88 -6.22
CA SER A 134 -2.59 13.78 -7.32
C SER A 134 -2.46 13.09 -8.69
N ARG A 135 -1.96 11.86 -8.74
CA ARG A 135 -1.81 11.10 -10.01
C ARG A 135 -3.16 10.59 -10.53
N GLU A 136 -4.08 10.26 -9.63
CA GLU A 136 -5.43 9.80 -9.98
C GLU A 136 -6.23 10.94 -10.65
N PHE A 137 -6.06 12.17 -10.16
CA PHE A 137 -6.68 13.36 -10.75
C PHE A 137 -6.10 13.72 -12.13
N ALA A 138 -4.77 13.62 -12.30
CA ALA A 138 -4.08 13.95 -13.56
C ALA A 138 -4.56 13.12 -14.77
N LYS A 139 -5.18 11.97 -14.53
CA LYS A 139 -5.70 11.07 -15.57
C LYS A 139 -7.09 11.43 -16.11
N GLY A 140 -7.70 12.53 -15.66
CA GLY A 140 -8.97 13.02 -16.21
C GLY A 140 -10.20 12.19 -15.86
N GLN A 141 -10.10 11.25 -14.92
CA GLN A 141 -11.20 10.38 -14.47
C GLN A 141 -12.15 11.07 -13.45
N SER A 142 -11.93 12.35 -13.16
CA SER A 142 -12.46 13.00 -11.95
C SER A 142 -13.61 14.01 -12.15
N SER A 143 -14.22 14.09 -13.33
CA SER A 143 -15.29 15.09 -13.57
C SER A 143 -16.45 15.02 -12.55
N GLN A 144 -16.72 13.85 -11.98
CA GLN A 144 -17.77 13.65 -10.95
C GLN A 144 -17.36 14.14 -9.55
N TYR A 145 -16.08 14.28 -9.25
CA TYR A 145 -15.57 14.60 -7.90
C TYR A 145 -14.78 15.92 -7.82
N ASP A 146 -14.78 16.72 -8.89
CA ASP A 146 -14.10 18.03 -8.94
C ASP A 146 -14.56 18.98 -7.82
N GLU A 147 -15.84 18.94 -7.46
CA GLU A 147 -16.37 19.73 -6.36
C GLU A 147 -15.83 19.27 -5.00
N ASN A 148 -15.73 17.96 -4.78
CA ASN A 148 -15.16 17.41 -3.55
C ASN A 148 -13.69 17.80 -3.42
N TYR A 149 -12.92 17.78 -4.51
CA TYR A 149 -11.52 18.22 -4.52
C TYR A 149 -11.40 19.68 -4.08
N LYS A 150 -12.17 20.58 -4.71
CA LYS A 150 -12.18 22.02 -4.37
C LYS A 150 -12.58 22.26 -2.92
N GLU A 151 -13.56 21.51 -2.42
CA GLU A 151 -14.03 21.62 -1.03
C GLU A 151 -12.92 21.23 -0.03
N ILE A 152 -12.23 20.11 -0.26
CA ILE A 152 -11.11 19.67 0.58
C ILE A 152 -10.00 20.73 0.56
N GLN A 153 -9.61 21.17 -0.64
CA GLN A 153 -8.59 22.18 -0.84
C GLN A 153 -8.90 23.47 -0.08
N GLN A 154 -10.13 24.00 -0.19
CA GLN A 154 -10.56 25.17 0.56
C GLN A 154 -10.52 24.94 2.07
N ARG A 155 -11.02 23.81 2.55
CA ARG A 155 -11.09 23.49 3.98
C ARG A 155 -9.71 23.40 4.62
N VAL A 156 -8.76 22.76 3.94
CA VAL A 156 -7.38 22.63 4.42
C VAL A 156 -6.70 23.99 4.41
N CYS A 157 -6.77 24.75 3.31
CA CYS A 157 -6.09 26.04 3.23
C CYS A 157 -6.66 27.09 4.20
N GLN A 158 -7.97 27.09 4.47
CA GLN A 158 -8.57 27.96 5.50
C GLN A 158 -8.06 27.62 6.91
N ARG A 159 -7.86 26.33 7.21
CA ARG A 159 -7.31 25.89 8.50
C ARG A 159 -5.87 26.36 8.68
N THR A 160 -5.06 26.18 7.64
CA THR A 160 -3.66 26.63 7.61
C THR A 160 -3.55 28.15 7.79
N GLU A 161 -4.45 28.93 7.17
CA GLU A 161 -4.51 30.38 7.35
C GLU A 161 -4.82 30.77 8.81
N GLY A 162 -5.77 30.08 9.44
CA GLY A 162 -6.09 30.26 10.86
C GLY A 162 -4.91 29.99 11.78
N ASP A 163 -4.18 28.89 11.54
CA ASP A 163 -3.00 28.51 12.34
C ASP A 163 -1.84 29.51 12.17
N ILE A 164 -1.61 30.02 10.95
CA ILE A 164 -0.61 31.06 10.66
C ILE A 164 -0.97 32.37 11.39
N ASN A 165 -2.23 32.79 11.30
CA ASN A 165 -2.71 34.00 11.95
C ASN A 165 -2.62 33.89 13.48
N PHE A 166 -2.98 32.75 14.06
CA PHE A 166 -2.84 32.49 15.50
C PHE A 166 -1.37 32.47 15.94
N GLY A 167 -0.48 31.87 15.14
CA GLY A 167 0.97 31.89 15.37
C GLY A 167 1.55 33.31 15.38
N ARG A 168 1.10 34.18 14.46
CA ARG A 168 1.48 35.60 14.42
C ARG A 168 0.98 36.37 15.64
N ILE A 169 -0.25 36.14 16.09
CA ILE A 169 -0.80 36.75 17.33
C ILE A 169 0.02 36.32 18.55
N ARG A 170 0.40 35.05 18.66
CA ARG A 170 1.22 34.54 19.77
C ARG A 170 2.63 35.13 19.77
N LYS A 171 3.26 35.29 18.59
CA LYS A 171 4.57 35.97 18.47
C LYS A 171 4.50 37.44 18.85
N LYS A 172 3.46 38.18 18.42
CA LYS A 172 3.23 39.58 18.84
C LYS A 172 3.06 39.69 20.37
N ARG A 173 2.33 38.76 20.99
CA ARG A 173 2.10 38.75 22.44
C ARG A 173 3.33 38.37 23.26
N ASN A 174 4.24 37.57 22.71
CA ASN A 174 5.52 37.25 23.34
C ASN A 174 6.56 38.38 23.17
N SER A 175 6.54 39.10 22.03
CA SER A 175 7.38 40.29 21.83
C SER A 175 6.96 41.46 22.74
N ALA A 176 5.65 41.61 22.98
CA ALA A 176 5.11 42.60 23.91
C ALA A 176 5.36 42.29 25.40
N LYS A 177 5.96 41.14 25.73
CA LYS A 177 6.38 40.81 27.11
C LYS A 177 7.86 41.12 27.40
N THR A 178 8.57 41.72 26.46
CA THR A 178 10.00 42.03 26.59
C THR A 178 10.26 43.54 26.58
N THR A 179 9.63 44.29 27.49
CA THR A 179 9.97 45.68 27.83
C THR A 179 9.66 45.96 29.32
N THR A 180 10.70 45.66 30.13
CA THR A 180 11.22 46.12 31.47
C THR A 180 10.52 47.24 32.31
N PRO A 181 10.96 47.59 33.57
CA PRO A 181 12.05 47.06 34.46
C PRO A 181 11.64 46.86 35.96
N PHE A 182 12.49 46.24 36.81
CA PHE A 182 12.93 46.73 38.15
C PHE A 182 13.82 45.72 38.92
N SER A 183 14.72 46.26 39.75
CA SER A 183 16.01 45.74 40.24
C SER A 183 16.03 45.03 41.61
N SER A 184 17.09 44.23 41.84
CA SER A 184 17.98 44.12 43.04
C SER A 184 18.39 42.66 43.25
N GLY A 185 19.62 42.27 43.56
CA GLY A 185 20.91 42.93 43.79
C GLY A 185 21.98 41.84 44.00
N PHE A 186 23.21 42.27 44.29
CA PHE A 186 24.44 41.50 44.54
C PHE A 186 25.24 41.03 43.31
N GLY A 187 26.38 41.70 43.12
CA GLY A 187 27.39 41.37 42.11
C GLY A 187 28.65 40.79 42.72
N TRP A 188 29.67 40.66 41.86
CA TRP A 188 31.10 40.87 42.10
C TRP A 188 31.80 40.98 40.72
N LEU A 189 32.60 42.05 40.55
CA LEU A 189 33.96 42.11 39.95
C LEU A 189 34.19 41.63 38.50
N ASP A 190 34.93 42.31 37.62
CA ASP A 190 35.72 43.55 37.70
C ASP A 190 36.30 43.89 36.29
N ILE A 191 36.97 45.04 36.20
CA ILE A 191 37.93 45.50 35.16
C ILE A 191 37.38 46.52 34.14
N ASP A 192 37.20 47.71 34.70
CA ASP A 192 37.85 48.99 34.36
C ASP A 192 38.56 49.24 33.01
N SER A 193 38.55 50.54 32.67
CA SER A 193 39.26 51.26 31.60
C SER A 193 38.63 51.13 30.19
N TRP A 194 38.32 52.20 29.46
CA TRP A 194 39.09 53.43 29.28
C TRP A 194 38.21 54.69 29.29
N LEU A 195 38.63 55.66 30.11
CA LEU A 195 38.35 57.09 30.00
C LEU A 195 38.90 57.61 28.67
N ASP A 196 38.25 58.56 28.00
CA ASP A 196 38.56 59.99 28.19
C ASP A 196 37.80 60.90 27.20
N ASN A 197 37.53 62.11 27.69
CA ASN A 197 37.30 63.38 27.00
C ASN A 197 36.09 63.65 26.05
N LYS A 198 35.17 64.45 26.61
CA LYS A 198 34.95 65.90 26.34
C LYS A 198 34.51 66.42 24.95
N ASP A 199 33.47 67.26 25.07
CA ASP A 199 33.17 68.52 24.36
C ASP A 199 32.36 68.47 23.04
N MET A 200 31.18 69.13 23.07
CA MET A 200 30.47 69.79 21.96
C MET A 200 31.30 71.01 21.48
N PRO A 201 31.19 71.61 20.26
CA PRO A 201 29.94 71.85 19.49
C PRO A 201 30.02 71.96 17.92
N VAL A 202 28.84 71.97 17.28
CA VAL A 202 28.34 72.85 16.18
C VAL A 202 29.00 72.93 14.76
N ASP A 203 28.10 72.82 13.78
CA ASP A 203 28.01 73.35 12.39
C ASP A 203 28.60 72.61 11.18
N GLY A 204 27.81 72.63 10.09
CA GLY A 204 28.32 72.52 8.72
C GLY A 204 27.82 71.36 7.86
N SER A 205 26.75 71.64 7.09
CA SER A 205 26.53 71.29 5.68
C SER A 205 26.31 69.85 5.18
N ASP A 206 25.33 69.80 4.26
CA ASP A 206 25.16 68.92 3.09
C ASP A 206 24.21 67.72 3.16
N GLU A 207 23.05 67.98 2.54
CA GLU A 207 22.36 67.21 1.50
C GLU A 207 22.05 65.71 1.66
N SER A 208 20.85 65.42 1.15
CA SER A 208 20.31 64.17 0.62
C SER A 208 19.57 63.23 1.58
N ASP A 209 18.25 63.38 1.44
CA ASP A 209 17.28 62.32 1.18
C ASP A 209 16.40 61.84 2.35
N GLU A 210 15.13 62.22 2.18
CA GLU A 210 13.94 61.69 2.82
C GLU A 210 13.93 60.15 2.77
N GLU A 211 13.64 59.49 3.89
CA GLU A 211 12.91 58.23 3.79
C GLU A 211 11.84 58.12 4.89
N GLN A 212 10.61 58.23 4.38
CA GLN A 212 9.32 58.05 5.00
C GLN A 212 9.25 56.89 6.00
N ALA A 213 8.62 57.19 7.14
CA ALA A 213 7.78 56.23 7.84
C ALA A 213 6.67 55.70 6.89
N TYR A 214 6.33 54.42 7.06
CA TYR A 214 5.26 53.60 6.45
C TYR A 214 5.75 52.51 5.47
N THR A 215 5.72 51.24 5.92
CA THR A 215 5.18 50.05 5.17
C THR A 215 5.27 48.72 5.95
N ASP A 216 5.12 48.68 7.28
CA ASP A 216 5.08 47.39 8.02
C ASP A 216 3.71 46.66 7.96
N LEU A 217 2.74 47.18 7.20
CA LEU A 217 1.40 46.61 7.09
C LEU A 217 1.17 45.75 5.82
N GLU A 218 2.05 45.82 4.80
CA GLU A 218 1.86 45.08 3.53
C GLU A 218 2.72 43.80 3.40
N VAL A 219 3.86 43.71 4.10
CA VAL A 219 4.77 42.55 4.02
C VAL A 219 4.15 41.27 4.61
N GLY A 220 3.28 41.41 5.62
CA GLY A 220 2.59 40.27 6.24
C GLY A 220 1.51 39.65 5.35
N GLN A 221 0.90 40.44 4.45
CA GLN A 221 -0.25 40.05 3.65
C GLN A 221 0.19 39.34 2.35
N THR A 222 1.29 39.79 1.76
CA THR A 222 1.92 39.14 0.59
C THR A 222 2.50 37.75 0.92
N GLU A 223 3.07 37.55 2.12
CA GLU A 223 3.54 36.22 2.58
C GLU A 223 2.38 35.22 2.82
N VAL A 224 1.20 35.71 3.18
CA VAL A 224 -0.01 34.86 3.36
C VAL A 224 -0.59 34.50 2.01
N ILE A 225 -0.63 35.43 1.06
CA ILE A 225 -1.13 35.20 -0.30
C ILE A 225 -0.22 34.21 -1.05
N SER A 226 1.11 34.31 -0.91
CA SER A 226 2.04 33.36 -1.54
C SER A 226 1.89 31.95 -0.95
N LYS A 227 1.79 31.82 0.38
CA LYS A 227 1.52 30.53 1.05
C LYS A 227 0.14 29.96 0.72
N PHE A 228 -0.87 30.81 0.50
CA PHE A 228 -2.21 30.38 0.11
C PHE A 228 -2.25 29.87 -1.35
N GLN A 229 -1.49 30.51 -2.24
CA GLN A 229 -1.31 30.06 -3.62
C GLN A 229 -0.51 28.73 -3.68
N GLU A 230 0.46 28.54 -2.78
CA GLU A 230 1.23 27.31 -2.63
C GLU A 230 0.41 26.17 -1.99
N CYS A 231 -0.48 26.49 -1.04
CA CYS A 231 -1.41 25.53 -0.44
C CYS A 231 -2.34 24.89 -1.49
N LYS A 232 -2.71 25.63 -2.54
CA LYS A 232 -3.62 25.11 -3.57
C LYS A 232 -3.08 23.86 -4.30
N SER A 233 -1.78 23.66 -4.46
CA SER A 233 -1.27 22.48 -5.17
C SER A 233 -1.09 21.25 -4.29
N SER A 234 -0.83 21.42 -2.99
CA SER A 234 -0.44 20.32 -2.08
C SER A 234 -1.45 19.99 -0.98
N ALA A 235 -2.47 20.83 -0.75
CA ALA A 235 -3.41 20.67 0.37
C ALA A 235 -4.20 19.35 0.34
N VAL A 236 -4.56 18.89 -0.85
CA VAL A 236 -5.36 17.66 -1.01
C VAL A 236 -4.50 16.43 -0.72
N ASP A 237 -3.26 16.41 -1.21
CA ASP A 237 -2.32 15.34 -0.89
C ASP A 237 -2.01 15.29 0.60
N GLU A 238 -1.80 16.44 1.26
CA GLU A 238 -1.56 16.51 2.70
C GLU A 238 -2.74 15.94 3.51
N PHE A 239 -3.98 16.24 3.10
CA PHE A 239 -5.17 15.68 3.74
C PHE A 239 -5.18 14.15 3.69
N TYR A 240 -4.97 13.56 2.50
CA TYR A 240 -5.03 12.11 2.34
C TYR A 240 -3.82 11.38 2.94
N MET A 241 -2.64 12.01 2.97
CA MET A 241 -1.45 11.48 3.65
C MET A 241 -1.62 11.38 5.17
N ASN A 242 -2.42 12.26 5.77
CA ASN A 242 -2.66 12.26 7.22
C ASN A 242 -3.74 11.27 7.67
N ILE A 243 -4.34 10.52 6.74
CA ILE A 243 -5.35 9.50 7.07
C ILE A 243 -4.67 8.30 7.72
N SER A 244 -5.18 7.90 8.88
CA SER A 244 -4.73 6.69 9.57
C SER A 244 -5.28 5.44 8.87
N CYS A 245 -4.45 4.83 8.02
CA CYS A 245 -4.81 3.63 7.25
C CYS A 245 -4.14 2.36 7.80
N SER A 246 -4.86 1.23 7.79
CA SER A 246 -4.33 -0.07 8.21
C SER A 246 -4.90 -1.19 7.32
N PRO A 247 -4.13 -2.22 6.95
CA PRO A 247 -2.69 -2.40 7.20
C PRO A 247 -1.81 -1.52 6.29
N GLN A 248 -0.67 -1.08 6.80
CA GLN A 248 0.29 -0.30 6.00
C GLN A 248 1.07 -1.22 5.04
N PRO A 249 1.43 -0.75 3.84
CA PRO A 249 2.28 -1.50 2.92
C PRO A 249 3.68 -1.71 3.53
N ASP A 250 4.26 -2.88 3.28
CA ASP A 250 5.59 -3.27 3.75
C ASP A 250 6.55 -3.47 2.57
N ASN A 251 7.82 -3.79 2.85
CA ASN A 251 8.83 -3.98 1.81
C ASN A 251 8.53 -5.15 0.85
N LEU A 252 7.69 -6.12 1.26
CA LEU A 252 7.25 -7.24 0.44
C LEU A 252 5.98 -6.92 -0.38
N ASN A 253 5.28 -5.83 -0.04
CA ASN A 253 4.08 -5.34 -0.71
C ASN A 253 4.20 -3.84 -1.03
N PRO A 254 5.15 -3.45 -1.91
CA PRO A 254 5.33 -2.06 -2.35
C PRO A 254 4.14 -1.54 -3.19
N CYS A 255 3.89 -0.23 -3.13
CA CYS A 255 2.75 0.41 -3.80
C CYS A 255 2.94 0.61 -5.32
N GLU A 256 4.10 1.12 -5.75
CA GLU A 256 4.30 1.61 -7.13
C GLU A 256 4.65 0.47 -8.09
N ASP A 257 5.55 -0.43 -7.69
CA ASP A 257 6.09 -1.48 -8.56
C ASP A 257 6.39 -2.75 -7.77
N ILE A 258 6.30 -3.91 -8.43
CA ILE A 258 6.58 -5.22 -7.82
C ILE A 258 8.05 -5.26 -7.40
N VAL A 259 8.92 -4.77 -8.29
CA VAL A 259 10.35 -4.65 -8.08
C VAL A 259 10.65 -3.18 -7.80
N GLY A 260 10.50 -2.78 -6.53
CA GLY A 260 10.48 -1.38 -6.10
C GLY A 260 11.71 -0.53 -6.43
N TYR A 261 12.84 -1.15 -6.79
CA TYR A 261 14.07 -0.43 -7.16
C TYR A 261 14.26 -0.33 -8.67
N THR A 262 14.53 0.87 -9.16
CA THR A 262 14.76 1.16 -10.59
C THR A 262 15.93 0.37 -11.20
N PHE A 263 16.97 0.04 -10.42
CA PHE A 263 18.10 -0.75 -10.90
C PHE A 263 17.81 -2.26 -10.97
N LEU A 264 16.88 -2.78 -10.17
CA LEU A 264 16.55 -4.21 -10.17
C LEU A 264 15.74 -4.62 -11.41
N ARG A 265 15.07 -3.67 -12.07
CA ARG A 265 14.26 -3.93 -13.27
C ARG A 265 15.10 -4.33 -14.50
N PRO A 266 16.13 -3.57 -14.92
CA PRO A 266 16.98 -4.05 -16.02
C PRO A 266 17.67 -5.37 -15.64
N VAL A 267 18.00 -5.57 -14.37
CA VAL A 267 18.58 -6.82 -13.87
C VAL A 267 17.62 -8.00 -14.04
N ILE A 268 16.35 -7.89 -13.63
CA ILE A 268 15.40 -9.01 -13.78
C ILE A 268 15.20 -9.35 -15.26
N HIS A 269 15.14 -8.34 -16.13
CA HIS A 269 15.03 -8.54 -17.58
C HIS A 269 16.22 -9.31 -18.16
N VAL A 270 17.43 -8.92 -17.79
CA VAL A 270 18.66 -9.61 -18.22
C VAL A 270 18.71 -11.03 -17.65
N MET A 271 18.36 -11.22 -16.38
CA MET A 271 18.38 -12.52 -15.71
C MET A 271 17.43 -13.52 -16.36
N TRP A 272 16.17 -13.16 -16.62
CA TRP A 272 15.22 -14.12 -17.19
C TRP A 272 15.56 -14.47 -18.64
N VAL A 273 16.04 -13.51 -19.44
CA VAL A 273 16.48 -13.77 -20.82
C VAL A 273 17.67 -14.72 -20.83
N MET A 274 18.69 -14.46 -20.00
CA MET A 274 19.86 -15.33 -19.89
C MET A 274 19.50 -16.72 -19.37
N ALA A 275 18.61 -16.81 -18.37
CA ALA A 275 18.18 -18.09 -17.83
C ALA A 275 17.43 -18.92 -18.88
N ILE A 276 16.53 -18.32 -19.66
CA ILE A 276 15.79 -19.04 -20.71
C ILE A 276 16.73 -19.44 -21.86
N VAL A 277 17.45 -18.48 -22.44
CA VAL A 277 18.32 -18.73 -23.60
C VAL A 277 19.47 -19.67 -23.24
N GLY A 278 20.11 -19.45 -22.09
CA GLY A 278 21.22 -20.27 -21.60
C GLY A 278 20.82 -21.73 -21.38
N ASN A 279 19.68 -21.98 -20.75
CA ASN A 279 19.23 -23.36 -20.49
C ASN A 279 18.70 -24.07 -21.76
N ILE A 280 18.08 -23.34 -22.68
CA ILE A 280 17.73 -23.89 -24.01
C ILE A 280 19.02 -24.28 -24.77
N PHE A 281 20.05 -23.44 -24.71
CA PHE A 281 21.34 -23.74 -25.32
C PHE A 281 22.01 -24.98 -24.70
N VAL A 282 21.95 -25.13 -23.37
CA VAL A 282 22.41 -26.34 -22.68
C VAL A 282 21.67 -27.59 -23.18
N TRP A 283 20.34 -27.53 -23.34
CA TRP A 283 19.58 -28.64 -23.94
C TRP A 283 20.02 -28.95 -25.38
N GLY A 284 20.31 -27.94 -26.19
CA GLY A 284 20.85 -28.12 -27.54
C GLY A 284 22.20 -28.85 -27.56
N ILE A 285 23.12 -28.48 -26.65
CA ILE A 285 24.41 -29.18 -26.49
C ILE A 285 24.19 -30.62 -26.06
N ILE A 286 23.34 -30.85 -25.04
CA ILE A 286 23.06 -32.20 -24.54
C ILE A 286 22.46 -33.08 -25.64
N ALA A 287 21.54 -32.54 -26.44
CA ALA A 287 20.95 -33.25 -27.57
C ALA A 287 21.99 -33.63 -28.63
N SER A 288 22.94 -32.74 -28.92
CA SER A 288 24.03 -32.97 -29.88
C SER A 288 25.01 -34.06 -29.39
N VAL A 289 25.35 -34.04 -28.09
CA VAL A 289 26.33 -34.97 -27.48
C VAL A 289 25.70 -36.30 -27.05
N TRP A 290 24.38 -36.46 -27.16
CA TRP A 290 23.62 -37.64 -26.72
C TRP A 290 24.14 -38.97 -27.30
N THR A 291 24.78 -38.93 -28.47
CA THR A 291 25.38 -40.10 -29.14
C THR A 291 26.68 -40.59 -28.48
N ARG A 292 27.35 -39.77 -27.66
CA ARG A 292 28.60 -40.10 -26.96
C ARG A 292 28.30 -40.58 -25.53
N ARG A 293 28.70 -41.82 -25.24
CA ARG A 293 28.28 -42.62 -24.07
C ARG A 293 28.70 -42.03 -22.70
N MET A 294 27.78 -41.30 -22.04
CA MET A 294 27.65 -41.11 -20.57
C MET A 294 26.19 -40.78 -20.18
N ARG A 295 25.25 -41.73 -20.39
CA ARG A 295 23.79 -41.47 -20.37
C ARG A 295 23.18 -40.93 -19.06
N LEU A 296 23.75 -41.25 -17.89
CA LEU A 296 23.13 -40.92 -16.61
C LEU A 296 23.43 -39.49 -16.15
N HIS A 297 24.70 -39.07 -16.23
CA HIS A 297 25.13 -37.71 -15.90
C HIS A 297 24.42 -36.64 -16.74
N TYR A 298 24.30 -36.88 -18.06
CA TYR A 298 23.56 -35.97 -18.95
C TYR A 298 22.06 -35.91 -18.65
N PHE A 299 21.47 -37.00 -18.15
CA PHE A 299 20.08 -36.98 -17.68
C PHE A 299 19.93 -36.04 -16.48
N PHE A 300 20.85 -36.06 -15.50
CA PHE A 300 20.77 -35.12 -14.39
C PHE A 300 21.03 -33.67 -14.79
N MET A 301 22.01 -33.42 -15.68
CA MET A 301 22.24 -32.09 -16.25
C MET A 301 21.02 -31.55 -17.01
N PHE A 302 20.30 -32.43 -17.73
CA PHE A 302 19.05 -32.05 -18.40
C PHE A 302 17.98 -31.59 -17.40
N ASN A 303 17.82 -32.31 -16.27
CA ASN A 303 16.87 -31.94 -15.22
C ASN A 303 17.28 -30.65 -14.48
N LEU A 304 18.58 -30.43 -14.25
CA LEU A 304 19.09 -29.17 -13.70
C LEU A 304 18.75 -27.99 -14.62
N ALA A 305 19.05 -28.12 -15.92
CA ALA A 305 18.71 -27.10 -16.91
C ALA A 305 17.18 -26.87 -17.02
N ALA A 306 16.36 -27.91 -16.79
CA ALA A 306 14.90 -27.76 -16.72
C ALA A 306 14.44 -26.93 -15.53
N GLY A 307 15.01 -27.15 -14.33
CA GLY A 307 14.73 -26.33 -13.15
C GLY A 307 15.14 -24.86 -13.34
N ASP A 308 16.32 -24.63 -13.93
CA ASP A 308 16.82 -23.28 -14.16
C ASP A 308 16.04 -22.55 -15.28
N PHE A 309 15.59 -23.28 -16.32
CA PHE A 309 14.65 -22.76 -17.33
C PHE A 309 13.32 -22.34 -16.70
N LEU A 310 12.74 -23.18 -15.83
CA LEU A 310 11.48 -22.85 -15.13
C LEU A 310 11.64 -21.65 -14.20
N THR A 311 12.81 -21.51 -13.55
CA THR A 311 13.15 -20.31 -12.78
C THR A 311 13.19 -19.07 -13.68
N GLY A 312 13.74 -19.20 -14.90
CA GLY A 312 13.68 -18.17 -15.94
C GLY A 312 12.23 -17.81 -16.32
N CYS A 313 11.35 -18.79 -16.53
CA CYS A 313 9.93 -18.53 -16.81
C CYS A 313 9.23 -17.80 -15.66
N TYR A 314 9.52 -18.16 -14.41
CA TYR A 314 9.00 -17.44 -13.24
C TYR A 314 9.46 -15.97 -13.22
N LEU A 315 10.75 -15.70 -13.42
CA LEU A 315 11.28 -14.34 -13.49
C LEU A 315 10.72 -13.55 -14.68
N ALA A 316 10.46 -14.22 -15.81
CA ALA A 316 9.81 -13.62 -16.96
C ALA A 316 8.37 -13.21 -16.65
N LEU A 317 7.58 -14.04 -15.95
CA LEU A 317 6.23 -13.70 -15.51
C LEU A 317 6.22 -12.46 -14.60
N LEU A 318 7.15 -12.39 -13.64
CA LEU A 318 7.29 -11.23 -12.77
C LEU A 318 7.72 -9.98 -13.54
N GLY A 319 8.75 -10.08 -14.39
CA GLY A 319 9.25 -8.96 -15.18
C GLY A 319 8.22 -8.40 -16.16
N ILE A 320 7.44 -9.27 -16.83
CA ILE A 320 6.36 -8.85 -17.71
C ILE A 320 5.25 -8.17 -16.92
N LYS A 321 4.88 -8.71 -15.75
CA LYS A 321 3.84 -8.12 -14.91
C LYS A 321 4.27 -6.75 -14.38
N ASP A 322 5.49 -6.63 -13.88
CA ASP A 322 6.09 -5.37 -13.40
C ASP A 322 6.12 -4.31 -14.53
N TYR A 323 6.56 -4.69 -15.74
CA TYR A 323 6.57 -3.80 -16.89
C TYR A 323 5.16 -3.33 -17.30
N SER A 324 4.17 -4.23 -17.24
CA SER A 324 2.79 -3.92 -17.65
C SER A 324 2.05 -3.02 -16.66
N THR A 325 2.37 -3.06 -15.37
CA THR A 325 1.67 -2.31 -14.32
C THR A 325 2.52 -1.20 -13.72
N ARG A 326 3.47 -0.69 -14.52
CA ARG A 326 4.46 0.28 -14.09
C ARG A 326 3.83 1.51 -13.43
N ASP A 327 4.40 1.93 -12.30
CA ASP A 327 3.99 3.11 -11.50
C ASP A 327 2.54 3.07 -10.94
N GLU A 328 1.80 2.00 -11.22
CA GLU A 328 0.36 1.86 -10.94
C GLU A 328 0.01 0.47 -10.41
N TYR A 329 0.99 -0.25 -9.86
CA TYR A 329 0.81 -1.62 -9.40
C TYR A 329 -0.32 -1.73 -8.36
N TYR A 330 -0.47 -0.75 -7.46
CA TYR A 330 -1.53 -0.71 -6.44
C TYR A 330 -2.96 -0.91 -6.99
N ASN A 331 -3.24 -0.51 -8.25
CA ASN A 331 -4.54 -0.71 -8.89
C ASN A 331 -4.82 -2.18 -9.27
N TYR A 332 -3.77 -2.94 -9.54
CA TYR A 332 -3.83 -4.32 -10.03
C TYR A 332 -3.30 -5.34 -9.02
N ALA A 333 -2.74 -4.89 -7.90
CA ALA A 333 -2.03 -5.73 -6.93
C ALA A 333 -2.93 -6.81 -6.32
N VAL A 334 -4.12 -6.44 -5.85
CA VAL A 334 -5.07 -7.39 -5.24
C VAL A 334 -5.53 -8.43 -6.26
N GLU A 335 -5.80 -7.99 -7.49
CA GLU A 335 -6.22 -8.89 -8.58
C GLU A 335 -5.10 -9.84 -9.01
N TRP A 336 -3.85 -9.37 -9.01
CA TRP A 336 -2.67 -10.19 -9.28
C TRP A 336 -2.46 -11.25 -8.20
N GLN A 337 -2.44 -10.84 -6.93
CA GLN A 337 -2.17 -11.72 -5.78
C GLN A 337 -3.26 -12.78 -5.59
N THR A 338 -4.54 -12.37 -5.65
CA THR A 338 -5.68 -13.30 -5.51
C THR A 338 -5.97 -14.09 -6.79
N GLY A 339 -5.35 -13.70 -7.90
CA GLY A 339 -5.54 -14.32 -9.19
C GLY A 339 -4.75 -15.60 -9.40
N TRP A 340 -4.99 -16.22 -10.55
CA TRP A 340 -4.30 -17.43 -10.99
C TRP A 340 -2.83 -17.16 -11.31
N GLY A 341 -2.50 -15.95 -11.79
CA GLY A 341 -1.14 -15.59 -12.19
C GLY A 341 -0.13 -15.75 -11.05
N CYS A 342 -0.42 -15.18 -9.87
CA CYS A 342 0.46 -15.28 -8.71
C CYS A 342 0.57 -16.72 -8.18
N THR A 343 -0.55 -17.45 -8.20
CA THR A 343 -0.59 -18.87 -7.81
C THR A 343 0.29 -19.74 -8.72
N ILE A 344 0.21 -19.54 -10.05
CA ILE A 344 1.04 -20.24 -11.03
C ILE A 344 2.52 -19.84 -10.87
N ALA A 345 2.81 -18.55 -10.71
CA ALA A 345 4.17 -18.06 -10.52
C ALA A 345 4.82 -18.65 -9.26
N GLY A 346 4.10 -18.66 -8.14
CA GLY A 346 4.56 -19.25 -6.88
C GLY A 346 4.79 -20.76 -6.98
N PHE A 347 3.89 -21.49 -7.64
CA PHE A 347 4.05 -22.92 -7.90
C PHE A 347 5.32 -23.19 -8.75
N ILE A 348 5.48 -22.47 -9.86
CA ILE A 348 6.66 -22.61 -10.75
C ILE A 348 7.94 -22.31 -9.96
N SER A 349 7.97 -21.23 -9.17
CA SER A 349 9.13 -20.83 -8.38
C SER A 349 9.57 -21.90 -7.38
N VAL A 350 8.63 -22.44 -6.60
CA VAL A 350 8.94 -23.49 -5.61
C VAL A 350 9.31 -24.80 -6.31
N PHE A 351 8.55 -25.21 -7.33
CA PHE A 351 8.83 -26.43 -8.05
C PHE A 351 10.22 -26.39 -8.72
N ALA A 352 10.53 -25.28 -9.41
CA ALA A 352 11.80 -25.07 -10.09
C ALA A 352 12.98 -25.08 -9.12
N SER A 353 12.90 -24.32 -8.02
CA SER A 353 13.97 -24.26 -7.02
C SER A 353 14.20 -25.62 -6.34
N GLN A 354 13.15 -26.34 -5.97
CA GLN A 354 13.28 -27.67 -5.39
C GLN A 354 13.85 -28.68 -6.39
N LEU A 355 13.45 -28.61 -7.67
CA LEU A 355 13.99 -29.46 -8.72
C LEU A 355 15.50 -29.20 -8.96
N SER A 356 15.93 -27.93 -9.00
CA SER A 356 17.35 -27.57 -9.15
C SER A 356 18.17 -28.03 -7.94
N ILE A 357 17.68 -27.84 -6.71
CA ILE A 357 18.36 -28.31 -5.48
C ILE A 357 18.51 -29.83 -5.49
N MET A 358 17.43 -30.57 -5.76
CA MET A 358 17.49 -32.03 -5.81
C MET A 358 18.40 -32.54 -6.93
N SER A 359 18.37 -31.90 -8.10
CA SER A 359 19.25 -32.25 -9.22
C SER A 359 20.71 -32.00 -8.87
N MET A 360 21.04 -30.86 -8.25
CA MET A 360 22.39 -30.54 -7.79
C MET A 360 22.91 -31.56 -6.76
N LEU A 361 22.08 -31.95 -5.79
CA LEU A 361 22.42 -32.96 -4.78
C LEU A 361 22.68 -34.33 -5.40
N ILE A 362 21.83 -34.75 -6.36
CA ILE A 362 21.99 -36.05 -7.03
C ILE A 362 23.24 -36.05 -7.93
N ILE A 363 23.56 -34.95 -8.63
CA ILE A 363 24.80 -34.82 -9.41
C ILE A 363 26.02 -34.93 -8.48
N ALA A 364 26.02 -34.23 -7.35
CA ALA A 364 27.09 -34.32 -6.36
C ALA A 364 27.25 -35.77 -5.83
N GLY A 365 26.14 -36.44 -5.54
CA GLY A 365 26.12 -37.85 -5.12
C GLY A 365 26.65 -38.81 -6.19
N GLU A 366 26.28 -38.61 -7.46
CA GLU A 366 26.79 -39.39 -8.59
C GLU A 366 28.31 -39.24 -8.70
N VAL A 367 28.81 -38.00 -8.72
CA VAL A 367 30.24 -37.69 -8.83
C VAL A 367 31.01 -38.31 -7.67
N TYR A 368 30.52 -38.17 -6.44
CA TYR A 368 31.12 -38.77 -5.27
C TYR A 368 31.18 -40.30 -5.36
N TYR A 369 30.05 -40.95 -5.68
CA TYR A 369 29.97 -42.41 -5.75
C TYR A 369 30.88 -42.98 -6.84
N ASN A 370 30.86 -42.39 -8.03
CA ASN A 370 31.66 -42.84 -9.16
C ASN A 370 33.16 -42.63 -8.92
N SER A 371 33.56 -41.55 -8.24
CA SER A 371 34.97 -41.34 -7.86
C SER A 371 35.44 -42.34 -6.80
N LYS A 372 34.63 -42.60 -5.77
CA LYS A 372 34.99 -43.51 -4.68
C LYS A 372 35.08 -44.97 -5.14
N TYR A 373 34.11 -45.42 -5.93
CA TYR A 373 34.00 -46.82 -6.36
C TYR A 373 34.54 -47.08 -7.77
N GLY A 374 35.03 -46.05 -8.46
CA GLY A 374 35.58 -46.13 -9.80
C GLY A 374 36.77 -47.10 -9.92
N PHE A 375 37.64 -47.16 -8.89
CA PHE A 375 38.76 -48.11 -8.84
C PHE A 375 38.31 -49.58 -8.83
N TYR A 376 37.11 -49.86 -8.30
CA TYR A 376 36.53 -51.20 -8.28
C TYR A 376 35.72 -51.53 -9.55
N GLY A 377 35.78 -50.67 -10.58
CA GLY A 377 35.00 -50.82 -11.81
C GLY A 377 33.48 -50.64 -11.63
N LYS A 378 33.04 -50.20 -10.44
CA LYS A 378 31.62 -49.99 -10.12
C LYS A 378 31.22 -48.56 -10.48
N ARG A 379 30.06 -48.42 -11.11
CA ARG A 379 29.42 -47.13 -11.42
C ARG A 379 27.98 -47.13 -10.92
N MET A 380 27.44 -45.96 -10.67
CA MET A 380 26.03 -45.81 -10.32
C MET A 380 25.16 -46.38 -11.45
N THR A 381 24.18 -47.22 -11.09
CA THR A 381 23.31 -47.83 -12.09
C THR A 381 22.25 -46.82 -12.55
N PRO A 382 21.87 -46.83 -13.84
CA PRO A 382 20.87 -45.89 -14.36
C PRO A 382 19.50 -46.07 -13.71
N LYS A 383 19.14 -47.30 -13.35
CA LYS A 383 17.89 -47.61 -12.62
C LYS A 383 17.83 -46.86 -11.29
N LEU A 384 18.91 -46.89 -10.51
CA LEU A 384 18.98 -46.17 -9.23
C LEU A 384 18.86 -44.65 -9.45
N GLY A 385 19.53 -44.11 -10.48
CA GLY A 385 19.45 -42.69 -10.79
C GLY A 385 18.05 -42.21 -11.18
N TYR A 386 17.32 -42.98 -12.00
CA TYR A 386 15.93 -42.67 -12.33
C TYR A 386 15.00 -42.74 -11.11
N ILE A 387 15.20 -43.71 -10.21
CA ILE A 387 14.44 -43.81 -8.96
C ILE A 387 14.70 -42.59 -8.07
N LEU A 388 15.96 -42.22 -7.84
CA LEU A 388 16.31 -41.06 -7.01
C LEU A 388 15.76 -39.75 -7.60
N MET A 389 15.83 -39.60 -8.92
CA MET A 389 15.25 -38.43 -9.59
C MET A 389 13.71 -38.40 -9.46
N SER A 390 13.03 -39.55 -9.62
CA SER A 390 11.59 -39.64 -9.42
C SER A 390 11.17 -39.26 -8.00
N ILE A 391 11.96 -39.63 -6.98
CA ILE A 391 11.74 -39.21 -5.60
C ILE A 391 11.91 -37.69 -5.48
N GLY A 392 12.96 -37.12 -6.07
CA GLY A 392 13.18 -35.67 -6.12
C GLY A 392 12.00 -34.91 -6.74
N TYR A 393 11.45 -35.40 -7.86
CA TYR A 393 10.26 -34.82 -8.48
C TYR A 393 9.02 -34.90 -7.58
N SER A 394 8.80 -36.04 -6.93
CA SER A 394 7.68 -36.20 -6.00
C SER A 394 7.77 -35.24 -4.82
N TYR A 395 8.98 -35.03 -4.29
CA TYR A 395 9.24 -34.07 -3.22
C TYR A 395 9.04 -32.61 -3.69
N ALA A 396 9.57 -32.25 -4.86
CA ALA A 396 9.39 -30.91 -5.43
C ALA A 396 7.92 -30.58 -5.67
N LEU A 397 7.14 -31.55 -6.19
CA LEU A 397 5.70 -31.41 -6.40
C LEU A 397 4.94 -31.28 -5.08
N LEU A 398 5.28 -32.10 -4.07
CA LEU A 398 4.70 -31.99 -2.74
C LEU A 398 4.94 -30.58 -2.18
N MET A 399 6.19 -30.11 -2.18
CA MET A 399 6.53 -28.78 -1.66
C MET A 399 5.84 -27.64 -2.41
N ALA A 400 5.70 -27.73 -3.73
CA ALA A 400 5.00 -26.72 -4.54
C ALA A 400 3.47 -26.74 -4.37
N THR A 401 2.88 -27.87 -3.95
CA THR A 401 1.42 -27.98 -3.73
C THR A 401 1.00 -27.64 -2.31
N LEU A 402 1.88 -27.74 -1.31
CA LEU A 402 1.55 -27.43 0.10
C LEU A 402 0.91 -26.05 0.30
N PRO A 403 1.39 -24.94 -0.33
CA PRO A 403 0.75 -23.64 -0.17
C PRO A 403 -0.63 -23.53 -0.83
N LEU A 404 -0.99 -24.45 -1.75
CA LEU A 404 -2.33 -24.50 -2.34
C LEU A 404 -3.38 -25.08 -1.38
N PHE A 405 -2.95 -25.91 -0.42
CA PHE A 405 -3.81 -26.51 0.60
C PHE A 405 -3.89 -25.68 1.89
N GLY A 406 -3.40 -24.44 1.89
CA GLY A 406 -3.52 -23.52 3.01
C GLY A 406 -2.49 -23.70 4.13
N VAL A 407 -1.46 -24.52 3.93
CA VAL A 407 -0.31 -24.61 4.87
C VAL A 407 0.53 -23.34 4.82
N SER A 408 0.62 -22.72 3.64
CA SER A 408 1.18 -21.39 3.39
C SER A 408 0.32 -20.69 2.33
N SER A 409 0.70 -19.50 1.87
CA SER A 409 -0.01 -18.81 0.79
C SER A 409 0.95 -18.07 -0.13
N TYR A 410 0.78 -18.28 -1.44
CA TYR A 410 1.45 -17.51 -2.48
C TYR A 410 0.88 -16.10 -2.64
N GLN A 411 -0.32 -15.84 -2.11
CA GLN A 411 -1.07 -14.61 -2.36
C GLN A 411 -0.69 -13.46 -1.43
N LYS A 412 0.22 -13.69 -0.47
CA LYS A 412 0.55 -12.70 0.57
C LYS A 412 1.66 -11.72 0.19
N THR A 413 2.44 -12.00 -0.86
CA THR A 413 3.57 -11.17 -1.29
C THR A 413 3.45 -10.82 -2.76
N SER A 414 3.92 -9.64 -3.18
CA SER A 414 3.86 -9.21 -4.59
C SER A 414 4.62 -10.15 -5.54
N VAL A 415 5.67 -10.78 -5.01
CA VAL A 415 6.60 -11.70 -5.70
C VAL A 415 6.10 -13.16 -5.67
N CYS A 416 4.97 -13.43 -5.02
CA CYS A 416 4.30 -14.74 -5.01
C CYS A 416 5.09 -15.86 -4.33
N LEU A 417 5.91 -15.51 -3.33
CA LEU A 417 6.69 -16.47 -2.55
C LEU A 417 5.94 -16.85 -1.26
N PRO A 418 6.03 -18.12 -0.81
CA PRO A 418 5.34 -18.62 0.38
C PRO A 418 6.10 -18.23 1.67
N LEU A 419 6.31 -16.92 1.90
CA LEU A 419 7.14 -16.39 2.98
C LEU A 419 6.39 -16.22 4.32
N ALA A 420 5.06 -16.20 4.31
CA ALA A 420 4.26 -15.79 5.46
C ALA A 420 3.50 -16.96 6.08
N ILE A 421 4.11 -17.55 7.12
CA ILE A 421 3.44 -18.46 8.05
C ILE A 421 2.52 -17.60 8.92
N THR A 422 1.21 -17.62 8.64
CA THR A 422 0.25 -17.19 9.66
C THR A 422 0.21 -18.31 10.70
N SER A 423 0.85 -18.07 11.84
CA SER A 423 0.73 -18.88 13.04
C SER A 423 -0.75 -19.19 13.29
N GLY A 424 -1.10 -20.46 13.45
CA GLY A 424 -2.44 -20.89 13.88
C GLY A 424 -2.82 -20.47 15.30
N VAL A 425 -2.06 -19.53 15.89
CA VAL A 425 -2.22 -18.97 17.24
C VAL A 425 -2.96 -17.63 17.20
N ASP A 426 -3.06 -16.98 16.04
CA ASP A 426 -3.73 -15.68 15.88
C ASP A 426 -5.16 -15.81 15.29
N ARG A 427 -5.88 -16.88 15.63
CA ARG A 427 -7.27 -17.11 15.19
C ARG A 427 -8.27 -17.03 16.32
#